data_AF-A0A4Q7S8W8-F1
#
_entry.id   AF-A0A4Q7S8W8-F1
#
_cell.length_a   1.000
_cell.length_b   1.000
_cell.length_c   1.000
_cell.angle_alpha   90.00
_cell.angle_beta   90.00
_cell.angle_gamma   90.00
#
_symmetry.space_group_name_H-M   'P 1'
#
loop_
_entity.id
_entity.type
_entity.pdbx_description
1 polymer ?
#
loop_
_entity_poly.entity_id
_entity_poly.type
_entity_poly.pdbx_seq_one_letter_code
_entity_poly.pdbx_strand_id
1 'polypeptide(L)'
;MTAYANLSRLGRAAALALLGAGLAGCMNTSPIWDANFGESVRTVRQLQTLNPNATFANSTDPVTGIDGRAATYAMDRYGQSFRAPPTNGNTFVIGVGGATSAGGASQ
;
A
#
# COMPACT_ATOMS: atom_id res chain seq x y z
N MET A 1 31.92 8.23 56.47
CA MET A 1 30.50 8.24 56.02
C MET A 1 30.28 8.88 54.64
N THR A 2 31.17 9.75 54.14
CA THR A 2 31.03 10.40 52.81
C THR A 2 31.26 9.46 51.61
N ALA A 3 32.06 8.40 51.75
CA ALA A 3 32.35 7.44 50.67
C ALA A 3 31.13 6.60 50.24
N TYR A 4 30.27 6.19 51.18
CA TYR A 4 29.05 5.42 50.88
C TYR A 4 27.96 6.27 50.19
N ALA A 5 27.93 7.57 50.48
CA ALA A 5 27.04 8.52 49.81
C ALA A 5 27.43 8.75 48.34
N ASN A 6 28.73 8.66 48.01
CA ASN A 6 29.21 8.77 46.64
C ASN A 6 28.95 7.48 45.84
N LEU A 7 29.10 6.31 46.47
CA LEU A 7 28.78 5.01 45.84
C LEU A 7 27.30 4.89 45.47
N SER A 8 26.40 5.33 46.35
CA SER A 8 24.95 5.33 46.11
C SER A 8 24.50 6.36 45.07
N ARG A 9 25.18 7.51 44.97
CA ARG A 9 24.97 8.51 43.91
C ARG A 9 25.41 7.97 42.54
N LEU A 10 26.54 7.27 42.47
CA LEU A 10 27.03 6.60 41.25
C LEU A 10 26.08 5.49 40.79
N GLY A 11 25.57 4.66 41.70
CA GLY A 11 24.59 3.62 41.36
C GLY A 11 23.27 4.18 40.83
N ARG A 12 22.78 5.28 41.43
CA ARG A 12 21.57 5.98 40.94
C ARG A 12 21.78 6.62 39.57
N ALA A 13 22.94 7.23 39.34
CA ALA A 13 23.29 7.81 38.04
C ALA A 13 23.36 6.73 36.94
N ALA A 14 23.95 5.56 37.25
CA ALA A 14 24.00 4.43 36.32
C ALA A 14 22.60 3.87 35.99
N ALA A 15 21.72 3.75 37.00
CA ALA A 15 20.35 3.31 36.80
C ALA A 15 19.53 4.29 35.93
N LEU A 16 19.72 5.60 36.13
CA LEU A 16 19.08 6.64 35.31
C LEU A 16 19.60 6.64 33.87
N ALA A 17 20.89 6.40 33.66
CA ALA A 17 21.48 6.30 32.33
C ALA A 17 20.96 5.07 31.55
N LEU A 18 20.84 3.92 32.22
CA LEU A 18 20.26 2.70 31.63
C LEU A 18 18.78 2.86 31.28
N LEU A 19 18.00 3.51 32.14
CA LEU A 19 16.61 3.86 31.85
C LEU A 19 16.52 4.82 30.66
N GLY A 20 17.31 5.89 30.62
CA GLY A 20 17.33 6.85 29.51
C GLY A 20 17.68 6.21 28.16
N ALA A 21 18.66 5.31 28.14
CA ALA A 21 19.04 4.56 26.93
C ALA A 21 17.94 3.59 26.46
N GLY A 22 17.21 2.96 27.39
CA GLY A 22 16.07 2.10 27.08
C GLY A 22 14.89 2.85 26.46
N LEU A 23 14.61 4.09 26.92
CA LEU A 23 13.55 4.93 26.34
C LEU A 23 13.92 5.51 24.97
N ALA A 24 15.20 5.76 24.68
CA ALA A 24 15.64 6.25 23.38
C ALA A 24 15.38 5.25 22.22
N GLY A 25 15.25 3.95 22.53
CA GLY A 25 14.88 2.93 21.54
C GLY A 25 13.41 2.94 21.13
N CYS A 26 12.51 3.54 21.92
CA CYS A 26 11.07 3.50 21.67
C CYS A 26 10.61 4.49 20.58
N MET A 27 11.48 5.41 20.14
CA MET A 27 11.20 6.40 19.08
C MET A 27 12.26 6.46 17.97
N ASN A 28 13.17 5.49 17.89
CA ASN A 28 14.14 5.40 16.78
C ASN A 28 13.53 4.88 15.46
N THR A 29 12.22 5.07 15.31
CA THR A 29 11.48 4.72 14.10
C THR A 29 11.53 5.87 13.08
N SER A 30 11.87 7.09 13.48
CA SER A 30 11.83 8.25 12.58
C SER A 30 12.70 8.14 11.31
N PRO A 31 13.95 7.62 11.30
CA PRO A 31 14.75 7.68 10.09
C PRO A 31 14.30 6.66 9.03
N ILE A 32 13.80 5.49 9.43
CA ILE A 32 13.38 4.44 8.49
C ILE A 32 11.98 4.73 7.91
N TRP A 33 11.06 5.27 8.71
CA TRP A 33 9.70 5.55 8.25
C TRP A 33 9.58 6.86 7.47
N ASP A 34 10.36 7.89 7.81
CA ASP A 34 10.40 9.15 7.05
C ASP A 34 11.01 8.93 5.65
N ALA A 35 12.05 8.09 5.55
CA ALA A 35 12.68 7.75 4.27
C ALA A 35 11.73 7.04 3.29
N ASN A 36 10.81 6.22 3.79
CA ASN A 36 9.86 5.45 2.97
C ASN A 36 8.50 6.15 2.80
N PHE A 37 8.34 7.35 3.35
CA PHE A 37 7.08 8.08 3.24
C PHE A 37 6.75 8.39 1.78
N GLY A 38 5.57 7.94 1.34
CA GLY A 38 5.09 8.14 -0.02
C GLY A 38 5.61 7.13 -1.05
N GLU A 39 6.38 6.13 -0.65
CA GLU A 39 6.90 5.10 -1.57
C GLU A 39 5.76 4.34 -2.26
N SER A 40 4.72 3.95 -1.51
CA SER A 40 3.53 3.30 -2.06
C SER A 40 2.86 4.12 -3.17
N VAL A 41 2.73 5.44 -2.99
CA VAL A 41 2.13 6.34 -3.98
C VAL A 41 3.04 6.49 -5.20
N ARG A 42 4.37 6.58 -5.00
CA ARG A 42 5.35 6.60 -6.10
C ARG A 42 5.28 5.32 -6.92
N THR A 43 5.19 4.15 -6.28
CA THR A 43 5.01 2.87 -6.96
C THR A 43 3.70 2.82 -7.74
N VAL A 44 2.58 3.19 -7.13
CA VAL A 44 1.27 3.20 -7.82
C VAL A 44 1.29 4.16 -9.01
N ARG A 45 1.89 5.35 -8.86
CA ARG A 45 2.05 6.29 -9.96
C ARG A 45 2.86 5.70 -11.11
N GLN A 46 3.95 4.97 -10.83
CA GLN A 46 4.74 4.30 -11.86
C GLN A 46 3.92 3.23 -12.59
N LEU A 47 3.11 2.45 -11.87
CA LEU A 47 2.20 1.46 -12.46
C LEU A 47 1.08 2.09 -13.30
N GLN A 48 0.64 3.30 -12.95
CA GLN A 48 -0.39 4.05 -13.69
C GLN A 48 0.19 4.86 -14.87
N THR A 49 1.51 5.02 -14.94
CA THR A 49 2.17 5.77 -16.01
C THR A 49 2.34 4.88 -17.24
N LEU A 50 1.46 5.05 -18.23
CA LEU A 50 1.45 4.24 -19.45
C LEU A 50 2.73 4.40 -20.29
N ASN A 51 3.21 5.63 -20.45
CA ASN A 51 4.46 5.91 -21.16
C ASN A 51 5.12 7.19 -20.61
N PRO A 52 6.25 7.08 -19.87
CA PRO A 52 6.94 8.24 -19.31
C PRO A 52 7.61 9.12 -20.37
N ASN A 53 7.84 8.63 -21.58
CA ASN A 53 8.47 9.36 -22.69
C ASN A 53 7.46 9.80 -23.77
N ALA A 54 6.16 9.79 -23.47
CA ALA A 54 5.10 10.11 -24.45
C ALA A 54 5.33 11.47 -25.13
N THR A 55 5.81 12.47 -24.41
CA THR A 55 6.06 13.81 -24.96
C THR A 55 7.21 13.86 -25.98
N PHE A 56 8.19 12.95 -25.91
CA PHE A 56 9.37 12.96 -26.80
C PHE A 56 9.24 11.96 -27.96
N ALA A 57 8.54 10.84 -27.76
CA ALA A 57 8.41 9.76 -28.73
C ALA A 57 7.21 9.91 -29.69
N ASN A 58 6.11 10.56 -29.25
CA ASN A 58 4.86 10.64 -30.00
C ASN A 58 4.63 11.98 -30.73
N SER A 59 5.69 12.68 -31.16
CA SER A 59 5.51 13.84 -32.08
C SER A 59 4.77 13.47 -33.37
N THR A 60 4.80 12.20 -33.77
CA THR A 60 4.19 11.71 -35.02
C THR A 60 2.78 11.15 -34.83
N ASP A 61 2.37 10.80 -33.60
CA ASP A 61 1.04 10.23 -33.30
C ASP A 61 0.46 10.87 -32.02
N PRO A 62 -0.19 12.04 -32.15
CA PRO A 62 -0.78 12.73 -31.01
C PRO A 62 -1.98 11.94 -30.48
N VAL A 63 -2.18 11.97 -29.15
CA VAL A 63 -3.39 11.39 -28.56
C VAL A 63 -4.63 12.07 -29.14
N THR A 64 -5.47 11.32 -29.86
CA THR A 64 -6.63 11.86 -30.58
C THR A 64 -7.82 12.20 -29.68
N GLY A 65 -7.62 12.14 -28.35
CA GLY A 65 -8.66 12.38 -27.35
C GLY A 65 -9.69 11.25 -27.33
N ILE A 66 -10.81 11.51 -26.65
CA ILE A 66 -11.98 10.62 -26.64
C ILE A 66 -13.03 11.22 -27.57
N ASP A 67 -13.60 10.41 -28.47
CA ASP A 67 -14.75 10.80 -29.28
C ASP A 67 -15.97 11.13 -28.38
N GLY A 68 -16.71 12.18 -28.70
CA GLY A 68 -17.84 12.64 -27.87
C GLY A 68 -18.92 11.58 -27.68
N ARG A 69 -19.14 10.73 -28.69
CA ARG A 69 -20.07 9.60 -28.58
C ARG A 69 -19.56 8.55 -27.60
N ALA A 70 -18.27 8.22 -27.66
CA ALA A 70 -17.62 7.32 -26.71
C ALA A 70 -17.68 7.87 -25.27
N ALA A 71 -17.44 9.17 -25.07
CA ALA A 71 -17.56 9.83 -23.76
C ALA A 71 -18.99 9.72 -23.21
N THR A 72 -20.00 9.97 -24.05
CA THR A 72 -21.41 9.88 -23.66
C THR A 72 -21.78 8.47 -23.23
N TYR A 73 -21.40 7.46 -24.01
CA TYR A 73 -21.64 6.06 -23.66
C TYR A 73 -20.91 5.62 -22.39
N ALA A 74 -19.71 6.15 -22.12
CA ALA A 74 -18.98 5.85 -20.89
C ALA A 74 -19.74 6.36 -19.66
N MET A 75 -20.26 7.58 -19.71
CA MET A 75 -21.05 8.16 -18.62
C MET A 75 -22.41 7.46 -18.44
N ASP A 76 -23.06 7.08 -19.54
CA ASP A 76 -24.31 6.32 -19.51
C ASP A 76 -24.11 4.92 -18.90
N ARG A 77 -23.06 4.19 -19.32
CA ARG A 77 -22.65 2.90 -18.72
C ARG A 77 -22.34 3.03 -17.23
N TYR A 78 -21.67 4.12 -16.81
CA TYR A 78 -21.42 4.39 -15.40
C TYR A 78 -22.74 4.55 -14.62
N GLY A 79 -23.69 5.34 -15.14
CA GLY A 79 -25.02 5.48 -14.54
C GLY A 79 -25.81 4.17 -14.49
N GLN A 80 -25.74 3.35 -15.54
CA GLN A 80 -26.39 2.04 -15.60
C GLN A 80 -25.81 1.06 -14.59
N SER A 81 -24.51 1.11 -14.29
CA SER A 81 -23.87 0.21 -13.33
C SER A 81 -24.46 0.27 -11.91
N PHE A 82 -25.08 1.41 -11.54
CA PHE A 82 -25.79 1.57 -10.27
C PHE A 82 -27.25 1.08 -10.32
N ARG A 83 -27.86 1.05 -11.51
CA ARG A 83 -29.26 0.64 -11.71
C ARG A 83 -29.38 -0.86 -11.98
N ALA A 84 -28.43 -1.40 -12.72
CA ALA A 84 -28.28 -2.81 -13.02
C ALA A 84 -26.81 -3.18 -12.76
N PRO A 85 -26.44 -3.48 -11.50
CA PRO A 85 -25.12 -3.98 -11.18
C PRO A 85 -24.82 -5.15 -12.10
N PRO A 86 -23.66 -5.18 -12.79
CA PRO A 86 -23.31 -6.32 -13.60
C PRO A 86 -23.32 -7.55 -12.68
N THR A 87 -24.19 -8.51 -12.99
CA THR A 87 -24.13 -9.84 -12.38
C THR A 87 -22.77 -10.41 -12.76
N ASN A 88 -21.86 -10.47 -11.80
CA ASN A 88 -20.53 -11.04 -11.97
C ASN A 88 -20.69 -12.50 -12.42
N GLY A 89 -20.64 -12.74 -13.74
CA GLY A 89 -20.68 -14.07 -14.34
C GLY A 89 -19.36 -14.83 -14.19
N ASN A 90 -18.33 -14.19 -13.64
CA ASN A 90 -17.03 -14.76 -13.36
C ASN A 90 -16.94 -15.18 -11.89
N THR A 91 -17.50 -16.35 -11.60
CA THR A 91 -17.11 -17.18 -10.47
C THR A 91 -15.64 -17.60 -10.67
N PHE A 92 -14.69 -16.71 -10.43
CA PHE A 92 -13.33 -17.15 -10.13
C PHE A 92 -13.37 -17.74 -8.71
N VAL A 93 -13.88 -18.97 -8.62
CA VAL A 93 -13.70 -19.83 -7.46
C VAL A 93 -12.22 -20.16 -7.44
N ILE A 94 -11.42 -19.27 -6.84
CA ILE A 94 -10.10 -19.63 -6.34
C ILE A 94 -10.40 -20.63 -5.23
N GLY A 95 -10.27 -21.92 -5.55
CA GLY A 95 -10.60 -23.05 -4.69
C GLY A 95 -9.74 -23.09 -3.44
N VAL A 96 -10.10 -22.28 -2.44
CA VAL A 96 -9.55 -22.33 -1.10
C VAL A 96 -10.70 -22.56 -0.13
N GLY A 97 -10.75 -23.79 0.39
CA GLY A 97 -11.48 -24.13 1.62
C GLY A 97 -12.78 -24.92 1.41
N GLY A 98 -12.66 -26.23 1.20
CA GLY A 98 -13.81 -27.14 1.25
C GLY A 98 -13.46 -28.58 0.88
N ALA A 99 -12.66 -29.25 1.70
CA ALA A 99 -12.52 -30.69 1.62
C ALA A 99 -13.86 -31.39 1.91
N THR A 100 -14.03 -32.59 1.35
CA THR A 100 -15.18 -33.54 1.43
C THR A 100 -16.28 -33.24 0.37
N SER A 101 -16.65 -34.11 -0.57
CA SER A 101 -16.63 -35.57 -0.61
C SER A 101 -16.69 -36.07 -2.06
N ALA A 102 -16.21 -37.28 -2.28
CA ALA A 102 -16.16 -38.04 -3.53
C ALA A 102 -17.50 -38.18 -4.30
N GLY A 103 -17.41 -38.27 -5.64
CA GLY A 103 -18.31 -39.11 -6.45
C GLY A 103 -18.85 -38.55 -7.78
N GLY A 104 -18.46 -39.19 -8.89
CA GLY A 104 -19.24 -39.30 -10.15
C GLY A 104 -18.89 -38.26 -11.25
N ALA A 105 -18.15 -38.62 -12.31
CA ALA A 105 -18.52 -39.41 -13.50
C ALA A 105 -19.24 -38.61 -14.60
N SER A 106 -18.54 -38.47 -15.75
CA SER A 106 -19.02 -38.43 -17.15
C SER A 106 -20.32 -37.66 -17.48
N GLN A 107 -20.19 -36.58 -18.26
CA GLN A 107 -20.74 -36.43 -19.64
C GLN A 107 -19.93 -35.38 -20.40
#